data_AF-A0A6M3X330-F1
#
_entry.id   AF-A0A6M3X330-F1
#
_cell.length_a   1.000
_cell.length_b   1.000
_cell.length_c   1.000
_cell.angle_alpha   90.00
_cell.angle_beta   90.00
_cell.angle_gamma   90.00
#
_symmetry.space_group_name_H-M   'P 1'
#
loop_
_entity.id
_entity.type
_entity.pdbx_description
1 polymer ?
#
loop_
_entity_poly.entity_id
_entity_poly.type
_entity_poly.pdbx_seq_one_letter_code
_entity_poly.pdbx_strand_id
1 'polypeptide(L)'
;MARKVNPISVRLNLNRSSDPSRFSDYHYGKLVYQDVNLRDHFGSIRPPTRKTFGFRLGRCIIHHSPKRTFIHLSLPRRPRRLKRRGRSR
;
A
#
# COMPACT_ATOMS: atom_id res chain seq x y z
N MET A 1 6.60 2.45 -33.16
CA MET A 1 6.11 2.35 -31.75
C MET A 1 6.59 3.56 -30.97
N ALA A 2 5.70 4.26 -30.27
CA ALA A 2 6.06 5.41 -29.43
C ALA A 2 6.58 4.96 -28.06
N ARG A 3 7.65 5.58 -27.55
CA ARG A 3 8.18 5.31 -26.20
C ARG A 3 7.24 5.91 -25.16
N LYS A 4 6.56 5.07 -24.38
CA LYS A 4 5.64 5.51 -23.32
C LYS A 4 6.39 5.63 -22.00
N VAL A 5 6.36 6.82 -21.40
CA VAL A 5 6.99 7.11 -20.11
C VAL A 5 6.05 6.71 -18.97
N ASN A 6 6.63 6.32 -17.82
CA ASN A 6 5.88 6.07 -16.59
C ASN A 6 5.20 7.37 -16.11
N PRO A 7 3.86 7.44 -16.02
CA PRO A 7 3.18 8.64 -15.54
C PRO A 7 3.48 8.97 -14.07
N ILE A 8 4.00 8.01 -13.29
CA ILE A 8 4.40 8.22 -11.90
C ILE A 8 5.64 9.10 -11.83
N SER A 9 6.64 8.85 -12.68
CA SER A 9 7.88 9.65 -12.69
C SER A 9 7.63 11.07 -13.18
N VAL A 10 6.70 11.25 -14.12
CA VAL A 10 6.35 12.56 -14.69
C VAL A 10 5.54 13.43 -13.71
N ARG A 11 4.71 12.80 -12.87
CA ARG A 11 3.78 13.53 -11.98
C ARG A 11 4.26 13.68 -10.53
N LEU A 12 5.46 13.20 -10.24
CA LEU A 12 6.08 13.37 -8.93
C LEU A 12 6.24 14.87 -8.65
N ASN A 13 5.90 15.32 -7.44
CA ASN A 13 5.91 16.72 -6.97
C ASN A 13 4.84 17.65 -7.57
N LEU A 14 4.17 17.28 -8.68
CA LEU A 14 3.04 18.05 -9.22
C LEU A 14 1.69 17.58 -8.66
N ASN A 15 1.33 16.32 -8.93
CA ASN A 15 0.05 15.71 -8.53
C ASN A 15 0.22 14.48 -7.64
N ARG A 16 1.47 14.13 -7.31
CA ARG A 16 1.82 12.96 -6.50
C ARG A 16 2.99 13.28 -5.59
N SER A 17 2.82 13.03 -4.29
CA SER A 17 3.90 13.04 -3.31
C SER A 17 4.67 11.71 -3.30
N SER A 18 5.93 11.76 -2.90
CA SER A 18 6.75 10.56 -2.66
C SER A 18 6.21 9.78 -1.46
N ASP A 19 5.96 8.50 -1.66
CA ASP A 19 5.73 7.53 -0.59
C ASP A 19 7.12 6.93 -0.26
N PRO A 20 7.95 7.39 0.72
CA PRO A 20 7.68 7.93 2.06
C PRO A 20 8.19 9.37 2.29
N SER A 21 7.65 10.10 3.27
CA SER A 21 8.20 11.40 3.68
C SER A 21 9.30 11.20 4.73
N ARG A 22 10.56 11.22 4.32
CA ARG A 22 11.68 11.19 5.25
C ARG A 22 12.91 11.86 4.70
N PHE A 23 13.78 12.26 5.60
CA PHE A 23 15.08 12.84 5.29
C PHE A 23 16.11 12.27 6.28
N SER A 24 17.24 11.78 5.77
CA SER A 24 18.36 11.30 6.58
C SER A 24 19.60 11.19 5.69
N ASP A 25 20.68 11.86 6.05
CA ASP A 25 21.93 11.82 5.27
C ASP A 25 22.73 10.52 5.55
N TYR A 26 22.75 10.07 6.82
CA TYR A 26 23.61 8.97 7.25
C TYR A 26 22.96 7.58 7.17
N HIS A 27 21.62 7.50 7.26
CA HIS A 27 20.89 6.23 7.36
C HIS A 27 19.99 5.95 6.16
N TYR A 28 20.15 6.70 5.06
CA TYR A 28 19.28 6.59 3.89
C TYR A 28 19.17 5.15 3.37
N GLY A 29 20.29 4.45 3.20
CA GLY A 29 20.30 3.08 2.66
C GLY A 29 19.51 2.09 3.53
N LYS A 30 19.71 2.15 4.86
CA LYS A 30 18.98 1.30 5.82
C LYS A 30 17.48 1.56 5.78
N LEU A 31 17.11 2.84 5.69
CA LEU A 31 15.72 3.28 5.65
C LEU A 31 15.03 2.82 4.34
N VAL A 32 15.72 2.92 3.19
CA VAL A 32 15.21 2.42 1.89
C VAL A 32 14.96 0.92 1.95
N TYR A 33 15.91 0.16 2.50
CA TYR A 33 15.76 -1.28 2.65
C TYR A 33 14.55 -1.66 3.50
N GLN A 34 14.34 -0.96 4.63
CA GLN A 34 13.19 -1.18 5.49
C GLN A 34 11.85 -0.96 4.77
N ASP A 35 11.72 0.09 3.96
CA ASP A 35 10.45 0.33 3.25
C ASP A 35 10.18 -0.70 2.16
N VAL A 36 11.21 -1.11 1.43
CA VAL A 36 11.07 -2.14 0.38
C VAL A 36 10.61 -3.44 1.02
N ASN A 37 11.22 -3.84 2.14
CA ASN A 37 10.84 -5.05 2.87
C ASN A 37 9.42 -4.95 3.44
N LEU A 38 9.03 -3.81 4.00
CA LEU A 38 7.68 -3.59 4.50
C LEU A 38 6.66 -3.72 3.36
N ARG A 39 6.94 -3.12 2.19
CA ARG A 39 6.05 -3.21 1.02
C ARG A 39 5.89 -4.64 0.53
N ASP A 40 6.99 -5.40 0.49
CA ASP A 40 6.97 -6.81 0.08
C ASP A 40 6.22 -7.69 1.10
N HIS A 41 6.47 -7.46 2.39
CA HIS A 41 5.75 -8.12 3.47
C HIS A 41 4.24 -7.85 3.40
N PHE A 42 3.82 -6.60 3.23
CA PHE A 42 2.41 -6.26 3.06
C PHE A 42 1.79 -6.84 1.78
N GLY A 43 2.59 -6.99 0.71
CA GLY A 43 2.16 -7.67 -0.51
C GLY A 43 1.89 -9.16 -0.30
N SER A 44 2.69 -9.82 0.55
CA SER A 44 2.57 -11.27 0.84
C SER A 44 1.53 -11.61 1.90
N ILE A 45 1.17 -10.69 2.79
CA ILE A 45 0.28 -10.94 3.96
C ILE A 45 -1.11 -11.50 3.59
N ARG A 46 -1.59 -11.41 2.34
CA ARG A 46 -2.78 -12.15 1.84
C ARG A 46 -3.02 -11.94 0.32
N PRO A 47 -2.55 -12.81 -0.57
CA PRO A 47 -3.11 -12.88 -1.91
C PRO A 47 -4.59 -13.29 -1.83
N PRO A 48 -5.48 -12.81 -2.71
CA PRO A 48 -6.91 -13.13 -2.70
C PRO A 48 -7.13 -14.60 -3.09
N THR A 49 -6.91 -15.53 -2.17
CA THR A 49 -7.26 -16.94 -2.36
C THR A 49 -8.77 -17.09 -2.23
N ARG A 50 -9.42 -17.61 -3.28
CA ARG A 50 -10.88 -17.80 -3.43
C ARG A 50 -11.65 -18.35 -2.20
N LYS A 51 -10.97 -19.00 -1.24
CA LYS A 51 -11.56 -19.71 -0.09
C LYS A 51 -11.47 -18.96 1.25
N THR A 52 -10.57 -18.00 1.41
CA THR A 52 -10.36 -17.26 2.66
C THR A 52 -10.43 -15.77 2.37
N PHE A 53 -11.06 -14.96 3.23
CA PHE A 53 -11.20 -13.51 3.06
C PHE A 53 -9.82 -12.82 2.96
N GLY A 54 -9.24 -12.80 1.76
CA GLY A 54 -7.98 -12.13 1.44
C GLY A 54 -8.27 -10.68 1.05
N PHE A 55 -7.80 -9.74 1.86
CA PHE A 55 -7.83 -8.33 1.51
C PHE A 55 -6.47 -7.95 0.94
N ARG A 56 -6.46 -7.44 -0.28
CA ARG A 56 -5.26 -6.84 -0.86
C ARG A 56 -5.14 -5.42 -0.31
N LEU A 57 -4.04 -5.12 0.38
CA LEU A 57 -3.72 -3.76 0.80
C LEU A 57 -3.56 -2.90 -0.46
N GLY A 58 -4.32 -1.81 -0.56
CA GLY A 58 -4.35 -0.97 -1.77
C GLY A 58 -3.14 -0.04 -1.83
N ARG A 59 -2.92 0.73 -0.77
CA ARG A 59 -1.77 1.64 -0.62
C ARG A 59 -1.29 1.59 0.83
N CYS A 60 0.02 1.60 1.01
CA CYS A 60 0.68 1.75 2.30
C CYS A 60 1.54 3.02 2.23
N ILE A 61 1.17 4.03 2.99
CA ILE A 61 1.92 5.29 3.11
C ILE A 61 2.67 5.24 4.43
N ILE A 62 4.00 5.35 4.37
CA ILE A 62 4.87 5.31 5.54
C ILE A 62 5.41 6.73 5.76
N HIS A 63 5.25 7.25 6.98
CA HIS A 63 5.87 8.50 7.41
C HIS A 63 6.85 8.18 8.53
N HIS A 64 8.13 8.51 8.31
CA HIS A 64 9.16 8.34 9.32
C HIS A 64 9.35 9.66 10.05
N SER A 65 9.06 9.65 11.36
CA SER A 65 9.44 10.71 12.29
C SER A 65 10.61 10.23 13.16
N PRO A 66 11.45 11.13 13.70
CA PRO A 66 12.70 10.76 14.37
C PRO A 66 12.57 9.71 15.49
N LYS A 67 11.40 9.62 16.14
CA LYS A 67 11.11 8.67 17.21
C LYS A 67 9.95 7.72 16.90
N ARG A 68 9.25 7.90 15.79
CA ARG A 68 7.98 7.20 15.50
C ARG A 68 7.81 6.98 14.01
N THR A 69 7.32 5.80 13.64
CA THR A 69 6.97 5.48 12.27
C THR A 69 5.45 5.34 12.16
N PHE A 70 4.82 6.20 11.37
CA PHE A 70 3.39 6.12 11.09
C PHE A 70 3.16 5.33 9.81
N ILE A 71 2.27 4.34 9.88
CA ILE A 71 1.93 3.49 8.74
C ILE A 71 0.43 3.63 8.49
N HIS A 72 0.07 4.25 7.37
CA HIS A 72 -1.32 4.38 6.93
C HIS A 72 -1.63 3.29 5.90
N LEU A 73 -2.52 2.37 6.28
CA LEU A 73 -2.98 1.27 5.44
C LEU A 73 -4.34 1.61 4.84
N SER A 74 -4.40 1.74 3.51
CA SER A 74 -5.65 1.89 2.78
C SER A 74 -6.20 0.52 2.41
N LEU A 75 -7.23 0.09 3.14
CA LEU A 75 -7.91 -1.19 2.96
C LEU A 75 -9.14 -1.05 2.05
N PRO A 76 -9.36 -1.95 1.08
CA PRO A 76 -10.61 -1.98 0.34
C PRO A 76 -11.76 -2.38 1.27
N ARG A 77 -12.93 -1.78 1.05
CA ARG A 77 -14.15 -2.08 1.82
C ARG A 77 -14.52 -3.56 1.63
N ARG A 78 -14.72 -4.30 2.73
CA ARG A 78 -15.16 -5.70 2.65
C ARG A 78 -16.51 -5.78 1.93
N PRO A 79 -16.70 -6.69 0.95
CA PRO A 79 -18.03 -6.92 0.39
C PRO A 79 -18.93 -7.44 1.50
N ARG A 80 -19.95 -6.65 1.87
CA ARG A 80 -20.99 -7.09 2.80
C ARG A 80 -21.67 -8.30 2.15
N ARG A 81 -21.54 -9.49 2.76
CA ARG A 81 -22.40 -10.62 2.40
C ARG A 81 -23.84 -10.14 2.60
N LEU A 82 -24.58 -9.91 1.52
CA LEU A 82 -26.04 -9.85 1.61
C LEU A 82 -26.45 -11.15 2.30
N LYS A 83 -26.97 -11.06 3.53
CA LYS A 83 -27.66 -12.20 4.15
C LYS A 83 -28.74 -12.58 3.14
N ARG A 84 -28.65 -13.77 2.54
CA ARG A 84 -29.78 -14.37 1.82
C ARG A 84 -30.90 -14.44 2.84
N ARG A 85 -31.83 -13.48 2.79
CA ARG A 85 -33.09 -13.55 3.51
C ARG A 85 -33.81 -14.73 2.86
N GLY A 86 -33.75 -15.90 3.48
CA GLY A 86 -34.55 -17.04 3.05
C GLY A 86 -36.00 -16.57 3.10
N ARG A 87 -36.65 -16.48 1.94
CA ARG A 87 -38.11 -16.53 1.89
C ARG A 87 -38.47 -17.92 2.42
N SER A 88 -38.96 -18.02 3.65
CA SER A 88 -39.76 -19.19 4.00
C SER A 88 -41.03 -19.12 3.16
N ARG A 89 -41.36 -20.24 2.52
CA ARG A 89 -42.68 -20.48 1.93
C ARG A 89 -43.74 -20.41 3.01
#